data_AF-A0A968VPM9-F1
#
_entry.id   AF-A0A968VPM9-F1
#
_cell.length_a   1.000
_cell.length_b   1.000
_cell.length_c   1.000
_cell.angle_alpha   90.00
_cell.angle_beta   90.00
_cell.angle_gamma   90.00
#
_symmetry.space_group_name_H-M   'P 1'
#
loop_
_entity.id
_entity.type
_entity.pdbx_description
1 polymer ?
#
loop_
_entity_poly.entity_id
_entity_poly.type
_entity_poly.pdbx_seq_one_letter_code
_entity_poly.pdbx_strand_id
1 'polypeptide(L)' 'MSDLTTNYKGVFDGRLGFGKRPALLVVDFICAYTTPGAPLYASAVQDAVLATAPLLELARVNRC' A
#
# COMPACT_ATOMS: atom_id res chain seq x y z
N MET A 1 -19.12 21.54 20.08
CA MET A 1 -18.09 20.84 19.28
C MET A 1 -18.81 20.10 18.17
N SER A 2 -18.58 20.44 16.90
CA SER A 2 -19.16 19.69 15.78
C SER A 2 -18.47 18.32 15.66
N ASP A 3 -19.25 17.29 15.38
CA ASP A 3 -18.74 15.94 15.13
C ASP A 3 -17.90 15.92 13.85
N LEU A 4 -16.61 15.58 13.98
CA LEU A 4 -15.66 15.49 12.86
C LEU A 4 -16.16 14.52 11.79
N THR A 5 -16.81 13.43 12.19
CA THR A 5 -17.34 12.40 11.28
C THR A 5 -18.34 12.98 10.27
N THR A 6 -19.14 13.95 10.72
CA THR A 6 -20.12 14.63 9.87
C THR A 6 -19.46 15.52 8.81
N ASN A 7 -18.31 16.15 9.13
CA ASN A 7 -17.58 17.02 8.19
C ASN A 7 -16.90 16.24 7.05
N TYR A 8 -16.48 15.00 7.27
CA TYR A 8 -15.77 14.18 6.27
C TYR A 8 -16.72 13.37 5.37
N LYS A 9 -18.00 13.24 5.75
CA LYS A 9 -18.99 12.44 5.03
C LYS A 9 -19.24 13.00 3.62
N GLY A 10 -19.12 12.16 2.60
CA GLY A 10 -19.40 12.53 1.21
C GLY A 10 -18.32 13.36 0.52
N VAL A 11 -17.29 13.82 1.24
CA VAL A 11 -16.19 14.64 0.68
C VAL A 11 -15.12 13.76 0.02
N PHE A 12 -14.85 12.58 0.60
CA PHE A 12 -13.78 11.67 0.17
C PHE A 12 -14.28 10.34 -0.40
N ASP A 13 -15.60 10.19 -0.58
CA ASP A 13 -16.25 8.94 -0.99
C ASP A 13 -16.33 8.75 -2.52
N GLY A 14 -15.64 9.61 -3.28
CA GLY A 14 -15.59 9.55 -4.75
C GLY A 14 -14.67 8.45 -5.29
N ARG A 15 -14.90 8.03 -6.53
CA ARG A 15 -14.03 7.06 -7.24
C ARG A 15 -12.99 7.79 -8.09
N LEU A 16 -11.70 7.57 -7.83
CA LEU A 16 -10.62 8.12 -8.66
C LEU A 16 -10.46 7.38 -10.00
N GLY A 17 -10.59 6.04 -10.00
CA GLY A 17 -10.39 5.20 -11.18
C GLY A 17 -8.91 4.92 -11.51
N PHE A 18 -8.67 4.00 -12.46
CA PHE A 18 -7.33 3.67 -12.95
C PHE A 18 -6.99 4.45 -14.23
N GLY A 19 -5.74 4.93 -14.33
CA GLY A 19 -5.20 5.52 -15.55
C GLY A 19 -4.76 4.47 -16.59
N LYS A 20 -4.33 4.94 -17.76
CA LYS A 20 -3.89 4.06 -18.87
C LYS A 20 -2.43 3.60 -18.79
N ARG A 21 -1.62 4.23 -17.93
CA ARG A 21 -0.18 3.98 -17.79
C ARG A 21 0.18 3.92 -16.30
N PRO A 22 -0.05 2.78 -15.63
CA PRO A 22 0.23 2.66 -14.22
C PRO A 22 1.73 2.50 -13.95
N ALA A 23 2.14 2.80 -12.72
CA ALA A 23 3.43 2.46 -12.17
C ALA A 23 3.22 1.80 -10.80
N LEU A 24 4.11 0.87 -10.43
CA LEU A 24 4.12 0.26 -9.11
C LEU A 24 5.27 0.86 -8.29
N LEU A 25 4.94 1.45 -7.15
CA LEU A 25 5.91 1.92 -6.16
C LEU A 25 5.85 1.01 -4.93
N VAL A 26 6.96 0.37 -4.59
CA VAL A 26 7.10 -0.42 -3.36
C VAL A 26 7.92 0.40 -2.36
N VAL A 27 7.33 0.68 -1.19
CA VAL A 27 7.96 1.52 -0.17
C VAL A 27 8.43 0.65 0.99
N ASP A 28 9.73 0.70 1.26
CA ASP A 28 10.38 0.17 2.47
C ASP A 28 10.07 -1.27 2.87
N PHE A 29 9.94 -2.18 1.89
CA PHE A 29 10.02 -3.62 2.15
C PHE A 29 11.46 -4.08 2.38
N ILE A 30 12.00 -3.70 3.53
CA ILE A 30 13.37 -4.00 3.98
C ILE A 30 13.36 -4.83 5.27
N CYS A 31 14.48 -5.50 5.56
CA CYS A 31 14.61 -6.40 6.71
C CYS A 31 14.32 -5.74 8.07
N ALA A 32 14.52 -4.42 8.19
CA ALA A 32 14.21 -3.67 9.41
C ALA A 32 12.75 -3.84 9.85
N TYR A 33 11.82 -4.00 8.90
CA TYR A 33 10.39 -4.18 9.18
C TYR A 33 9.96 -5.65 9.22
N THR A 34 10.71 -6.58 8.62
CA THR A 34 10.29 -7.98 8.48
C THR A 34 11.05 -8.98 9.34
N THR A 35 12.17 -8.57 9.96
CA THR A 35 13.00 -9.46 10.79
C THR A 35 12.58 -9.37 12.25
N PRO A 36 12.11 -10.48 12.87
CA PRO A 36 11.82 -10.50 14.31
C PRO A 36 13.02 -10.05 15.14
N GLY A 37 12.78 -9.13 16.08
CA GLY A 37 13.83 -8.57 16.94
C GLY A 37 14.53 -7.32 16.38
N ALA A 38 14.27 -6.92 15.13
CA ALA A 38 14.72 -5.63 14.63
C ALA A 38 14.00 -4.47 15.35
N PRO A 39 14.63 -3.30 15.55
CA PRO A 39 14.01 -2.16 16.25
C PRO A 39 12.71 -1.65 15.62
N LEU A 40 12.54 -1.87 14.31
CA LEU A 40 11.37 -1.44 13.54
C LEU A 40 10.50 -2.62 13.10
N TYR A 41 10.67 -3.79 13.72
CA TYR A 41 9.93 -4.98 13.33
C TYR A 41 8.41 -4.75 13.41
N ALA A 42 7.72 -4.99 12.30
CA ALA A 42 6.29 -4.85 12.16
C ALA A 42 5.74 -6.10 11.48
N SER A 43 5.12 -6.99 12.25
CA SER A 43 4.68 -8.30 11.76
C SER A 43 3.76 -8.21 10.54
N ALA A 44 2.84 -7.25 10.50
CA ALA A 44 1.93 -7.02 9.37
C ALA A 44 2.64 -6.69 8.04
N VAL A 45 3.90 -6.22 8.08
CA VAL A 45 4.67 -5.93 6.86
C VAL A 45 5.02 -7.23 6.12
N GLN A 46 5.17 -8.36 6.82
CA GLN A 46 5.41 -9.65 6.16
C GLN A 46 4.22 -10.06 5.29
N ASP A 47 2.99 -9.89 5.78
CA ASP A 47 1.78 -10.18 5.01
C ASP A 47 1.66 -9.26 3.78
N ALA A 48 2.00 -7.97 3.95
CA ALA A 48 2.02 -7.01 2.85
C ALA A 48 3.06 -7.36 1.78
N VAL A 49 4.26 -7.82 2.18
CA VAL A 49 5.30 -8.30 1.24
C VAL A 49 4.77 -9.47 0.41
N LEU A 50 4.17 -10.47 1.06
CA LEU A 50 3.62 -11.65 0.38
C LEU A 50 2.49 -11.28 -0.58
N ALA A 51 1.57 -10.40 -0.16
CA ALA A 51 0.48 -9.94 -1.01
C ALA A 51 0.96 -9.11 -2.22
N THR A 52 2.10 -8.42 -2.10
CA THR A 52 2.66 -7.56 -3.16
C THR A 52 3.49 -8.33 -4.18
N ALA A 53 4.10 -9.46 -3.81
CA ALA A 53 4.92 -10.27 -4.70
C ALA A 53 4.27 -10.54 -6.08
N PRO A 54 3.01 -11.00 -6.19
CA PRO A 54 2.37 -11.20 -7.50
C PRO A 54 2.15 -9.90 -8.28
N LEU A 55 1.88 -8.78 -7.61
CA LEU A 55 1.73 -7.47 -8.25
C LEU A 55 3.04 -7.00 -8.87
N LEU A 56 4.16 -7.21 -8.16
CA LEU A 56 5.49 -6.87 -8.65
C LEU A 56 5.87 -7.69 -9.90
N GLU A 57 5.56 -8.98 -9.90
CA GLU A 57 5.79 -9.82 -11.08
C GLU A 57 4.93 -9.37 -12.27
N LEU A 58 3.65 -9.08 -12.04
CA LEU A 58 2.77 -8.54 -13.10
C LEU A 58 3.27 -7.22 -13.67
N ALA A 59 3.74 -6.30 -12.82
CA ALA A 59 4.31 -5.03 -13.26
C ALA A 59 5.60 -5.24 -14.08
N ARG A 60 6.43 -6.23 -13.74
CA ARG A 60 7.67 -6.55 -14.46
C ARG A 60 7.43 -7.12 -15.85
N VAL A 61 6.39 -7.93 -16.03
CA VAL A 61 6.05 -8.54 -17.33
C VAL A 61 5.21 -7.61 -18.21
N ASN A 62 4.42 -6.70 -17.62
CA ASN A 62 3.60 -5.73 -18.34
C ASN A 62 4.24 -4.32 -18.36
N ARG A 63 5.48 -4.22 -18.83
CA ARG A 63 6.14 -2.92 -19.00
C ARG A 63 5.43 -2.15 -20.12
N CYS A 64 4.61 -1.15 -19.77
CA CYS A 64 3.95 -0.24 -20.72
C CYS A 64 4.88 0.87 -21.23
#